data_AF-I2Q042-F1
#
_entry.id   AF-I2Q042-F1
#
_cell.length_a   1.000
_cell.length_b   1.000
_cell.length_c   1.000
_cell.angle_alpha   90.00
_cell.angle_beta   90.00
_cell.angle_gamma   90.00
#
_symmetry.space_group_name_H-M   'P 1'
#
loop_
_entity.id
_entity.type
_entity.pdbx_description
1 polymer ?
#
loop_
_entity_poly.entity_id
_entity_poly.type
_entity_poly.pdbx_seq_one_letter_code
_entity_poly.pdbx_strand_id
1 'polypeptide(L)'
;MPRAHVAIAEIRAAGGLKPWLDRELARGSVRPLPVVAKNATAQKPARPKPAKRSEHEEQALVVARAEALAPSVPELRMLFAIPNGGHRHKAVAGKLKDEGVRRGVPDLCLAVPCESHHGLWIEMKAAGGRASDEQETWIGALRAQGYRAEVCVGADAAWGVICEYLGIRGVMV
;
A
#
# COMPACT_ATOMS: atom_id res chain seq x y z
N MET A 1 -9.34 -18.29 -24.37
CA MET A 1 -10.47 -17.38 -24.16
C MET A 1 -9.91 -16.02 -23.81
N PRO A 2 -10.11 -14.98 -24.64
CA PRO A 2 -9.62 -13.64 -24.31
C PRO A 2 -10.33 -13.16 -23.04
N ARG A 3 -9.57 -12.89 -21.98
CA ARG A 3 -10.10 -12.33 -20.73
C ARG A 3 -10.61 -10.92 -21.05
N ALA A 4 -11.82 -10.60 -20.60
CA ALA A 4 -12.39 -9.27 -20.75
C ALA A 4 -11.41 -8.23 -20.18
N HIS A 5 -10.82 -7.42 -21.06
CA HIS A 5 -10.05 -6.25 -20.67
C HIS A 5 -11.03 -5.26 -20.05
N VAL A 6 -11.05 -5.15 -18.73
CA VAL A 6 -11.84 -4.13 -18.04
C VAL A 6 -11.09 -2.82 -18.19
N ALA A 7 -11.53 -1.97 -19.11
CA ALA A 7 -10.91 -0.67 -19.32
C ALA A 7 -11.29 0.29 -18.17
N ILE A 8 -10.29 0.80 -17.46
CA ILE A 8 -10.46 1.76 -16.34
C ILE A 8 -11.32 2.97 -16.73
N ALA A 9 -11.29 3.37 -18.01
CA ALA A 9 -12.13 4.43 -18.56
C ALA A 9 -13.64 4.13 -18.44
N GLU A 10 -14.06 2.87 -18.59
CA GLU A 10 -15.47 2.45 -18.55
C GLU A 10 -16.03 2.45 -17.13
N ILE A 11 -15.20 2.09 -16.14
CA ILE A 11 -15.56 2.17 -14.72
C ILE A 11 -15.74 3.63 -14.29
N ARG A 12 -14.86 4.52 -14.76
CA ARG A 12 -14.98 5.97 -14.49
C ARG A 12 -16.23 6.56 -15.11
N ALA A 13 -16.53 6.21 -16.37
CA ALA A 13 -17.77 6.62 -17.04
C ALA A 13 -19.04 6.05 -16.38
N ALA A 14 -18.94 5.01 -15.56
CA ALA A 14 -20.03 4.46 -14.77
C ALA A 14 -20.34 5.22 -13.47
N GLY A 15 -19.46 6.13 -13.04
CA GLY A 15 -19.53 6.69 -11.69
C GLY A 15 -19.00 5.74 -10.61
N GLY A 16 -18.19 4.74 -10.98
CA GLY A 16 -17.54 3.81 -10.06
C GLY A 16 -17.84 2.33 -10.30
N LEU A 17 -17.19 1.47 -9.52
CA LEU A 17 -17.20 0.02 -9.72
C LEU A 17 -18.58 -0.61 -9.51
N LYS A 18 -19.34 -0.19 -8.48
CA LYS A 18 -20.66 -0.76 -8.20
C LYS A 18 -21.65 -0.51 -9.35
N PRO A 19 -21.85 0.73 -9.84
CA PRO A 19 -22.67 0.96 -11.03
C PRO A 19 -22.19 0.23 -12.29
N TRP A 20 -20.88 0.05 -12.48
CA TRP A 20 -20.35 -0.70 -13.62
C TRP A 20 -20.68 -2.20 -13.51
N LEU A 21 -20.45 -2.82 -12.34
CA LEU A 21 -20.77 -4.23 -12.08
C LEU A 21 -22.26 -4.51 -12.22
N ASP A 22 -23.12 -3.64 -11.67
CA ASP A 22 -24.57 -3.80 -11.76
C ASP A 22 -25.03 -3.82 -13.25
N ARG A 23 -24.38 -3.01 -14.11
CA ARG A 23 -24.63 -3.02 -15.57
C ARG A 23 -24.10 -4.27 -16.28
N GLU A 24 -22.91 -4.75 -15.94
CA GLU A 24 -22.31 -5.92 -16.58
C GLU A 24 -22.98 -7.25 -16.17
N LEU A 25 -23.45 -7.33 -14.91
CA LEU A 25 -24.28 -8.43 -14.43
C LEU A 25 -25.63 -8.46 -15.15
N ALA A 26 -26.25 -7.31 -15.40
CA ALA A 26 -27.48 -7.20 -16.19
C ALA A 26 -27.27 -7.60 -17.68
N ARG A 27 -26.06 -7.43 -18.21
CA ARG A 27 -25.65 -7.84 -19.57
C ARG A 27 -25.23 -9.31 -19.67
N GLY A 28 -25.23 -10.06 -18.56
CA GLY A 28 -24.83 -11.47 -18.52
C GLY A 28 -23.37 -11.75 -18.88
N SER A 29 -22.51 -10.73 -18.89
CA SER A 29 -21.11 -10.82 -19.33
C SER A 29 -20.15 -11.21 -18.19
N VAL A 30 -20.63 -11.30 -16.94
CA VAL A 30 -19.87 -11.72 -15.76
C VAL A 30 -20.70 -12.73 -14.95
N ARG A 31 -20.10 -13.87 -14.58
CA ARG A 31 -20.72 -14.81 -13.63
C ARG A 31 -20.38 -14.42 -12.19
N PRO A 32 -21.37 -14.40 -11.27
CA PRO A 32 -21.09 -14.18 -9.86
C PRO A 32 -20.33 -15.38 -9.27
N LEU A 33 -19.32 -15.10 -8.43
CA LEU A 33 -18.64 -16.12 -7.64
C LEU A 33 -19.57 -16.62 -6.53
N PRO A 34 -19.49 -17.91 -6.15
CA PRO A 34 -20.36 -18.46 -5.12
C PRO A 34 -20.02 -17.85 -3.75
N VAL A 35 -21.03 -17.26 -3.11
CA VAL A 35 -20.95 -16.83 -1.72
C VAL A 35 -21.03 -18.09 -0.84
N VAL A 36 -19.94 -18.41 -0.14
CA VAL A 36 -19.93 -19.49 0.85
C VAL A 36 -20.66 -19.01 2.11
N ALA A 37 -21.75 -19.69 2.45
CA ALA A 37 -22.52 -19.44 3.67
C ALA A 37 -21.68 -19.74 4.93
N LYS A 38 -21.76 -18.86 5.93
CA LYS A 38 -21.18 -19.05 7.26
C LYS A 38 -22.13 -19.89 8.11
N ASN A 39 -21.66 -20.99 8.71
CA ASN A 39 -22.39 -21.70 9.77
C ASN A 39 -21.65 -21.66 11.13
N ALA A 40 -22.45 -21.33 12.14
CA ALA A 40 -22.43 -21.46 13.61
C ALA A 40 -21.14 -21.79 14.42
N THR A 41 -20.86 -20.84 15.32
CA THR A 41 -20.37 -20.86 16.72
C THR A 41 -19.85 -22.16 17.36
N ALA A 42 -18.55 -22.16 17.69
CA ALA A 42 -17.97 -22.80 18.87
C ALA A 42 -17.10 -21.78 19.62
N GLN A 43 -17.30 -21.60 20.93
CA GLN A 43 -16.47 -20.71 21.74
C GLN A 43 -15.08 -21.31 21.92
N LYS A 44 -14.07 -20.71 21.27
CA LYS A 44 -12.65 -21.04 21.46
C LYS A 44 -12.11 -20.30 22.69
N PRO A 45 -11.18 -20.92 23.45
CA PRO A 45 -10.52 -20.24 24.57
C PRO A 45 -9.83 -18.96 24.11
N ALA A 46 -9.79 -17.95 25.00
CA ALA A 46 -9.21 -16.64 24.70
C ALA A 46 -7.78 -16.81 24.19
N ARG A 47 -7.56 -16.47 22.91
CA ARG A 47 -6.22 -16.45 22.31
C ARG A 47 -5.36 -15.45 23.10
N PRO A 48 -4.09 -15.77 23.38
CA PRO A 48 -3.17 -14.78 23.92
C PRO A 48 -3.19 -13.54 23.02
N LYS A 49 -3.13 -12.35 23.63
CA LYS A 49 -3.08 -11.09 22.85
C LYS A 49 -1.94 -11.24 21.84
N PRO A 50 -2.20 -11.08 20.53
CA PRO A 50 -1.15 -11.21 19.53
C PRO A 50 -0.06 -10.19 19.86
N ALA A 51 1.20 -10.63 19.78
CA ALA A 51 2.34 -9.73 19.94
C ALA A 51 2.19 -8.56 18.95
N LYS A 52 2.55 -7.34 19.41
CA LYS A 52 2.57 -6.17 18.52
C LYS A 52 3.62 -6.43 17.44
N ARG A 53 3.22 -6.29 16.18
CA ARG A 53 4.13 -6.42 15.03
C ARG A 53 5.16 -5.29 15.06
N SER A 54 6.38 -5.63 14.70
CA SER A 54 7.46 -4.69 14.44
C SER A 54 7.19 -3.87 13.17
N GLU A 55 7.89 -2.77 13.01
CA GLU A 55 7.81 -1.91 11.81
C GLU A 55 8.20 -2.70 10.55
N HIS A 56 9.23 -3.54 10.66
CA HIS A 56 9.64 -4.46 9.60
C HIS A 56 8.51 -5.41 9.17
N GLU A 57 7.82 -6.04 10.13
CA GLU A 57 6.71 -6.94 9.84
C GLU A 57 5.52 -6.21 9.19
N GLU A 58 5.20 -5.00 9.67
CA GLU A 58 4.13 -4.18 9.07
C GLU A 58 4.49 -3.78 7.63
N GLN A 59 5.73 -3.36 7.36
CA GLN A 59 6.18 -3.05 6.01
C GLN A 59 6.18 -4.28 5.09
N ALA A 60 6.64 -5.44 5.58
CA ALA A 60 6.63 -6.68 4.81
C ALA A 60 5.21 -7.08 4.38
N LEU A 61 4.21 -6.84 5.23
CA LEU A 61 2.80 -7.06 4.88
C LEU A 61 2.32 -6.14 3.75
N VAL A 62 2.73 -4.87 3.73
CA VAL A 62 2.39 -3.94 2.65
C VAL A 62 2.99 -4.41 1.33
N VAL A 63 4.27 -4.76 1.32
CA VAL A 63 4.96 -5.26 0.11
C VAL A 63 4.32 -6.57 -0.38
N ALA A 64 4.02 -7.50 0.52
CA ALA A 64 3.36 -8.75 0.16
C ALA A 64 1.97 -8.52 -0.47
N ARG A 65 1.18 -7.56 0.04
CA ARG A 65 -0.11 -7.18 -0.57
C ARG A 65 0.08 -6.58 -1.96
N ALA A 66 1.07 -5.71 -2.12
CA ALA A 66 1.39 -5.11 -3.41
C ALA A 66 1.75 -6.16 -4.46
N GLU A 67 2.65 -7.10 -4.13
CA GLU A 67 3.05 -8.20 -5.00
C GLU A 67 1.88 -9.12 -5.37
N ALA A 68 1.02 -9.46 -4.40
CA ALA A 68 -0.14 -10.31 -4.64
C ALA A 68 -1.15 -9.68 -5.62
N LEU A 69 -1.26 -8.35 -5.62
CA LEU A 69 -2.21 -7.61 -6.45
C LEU A 69 -1.59 -7.01 -7.71
N ALA A 70 -0.26 -7.02 -7.84
CA ALA A 70 0.46 -6.54 -9.03
C ALA A 70 0.00 -7.15 -10.37
N PRO A 71 -0.49 -8.41 -10.46
CA PRO A 71 -1.07 -8.92 -11.70
C PRO A 71 -2.36 -8.20 -12.13
N SER A 72 -3.13 -7.68 -11.17
CA SER A 72 -4.41 -7.00 -11.39
C SER A 72 -4.27 -5.48 -11.40
N VAL A 73 -3.27 -4.94 -10.67
CA VAL A 73 -2.93 -3.52 -10.59
C VAL A 73 -1.43 -3.37 -10.87
N PRO A 74 -1.02 -3.31 -12.14
CA PRO A 74 0.40 -3.31 -12.54
C PRO A 74 1.23 -2.20 -11.92
N GLU A 75 0.62 -1.06 -11.58
CA GLU A 75 1.22 0.08 -10.89
C GLU A 75 1.87 -0.30 -9.56
N LEU A 76 1.36 -1.33 -8.87
CA LEU A 76 1.92 -1.80 -7.59
C LEU A 76 3.34 -2.39 -7.73
N ARG A 77 3.77 -2.77 -8.94
CA ARG A 77 5.15 -3.19 -9.20
C ARG A 77 6.18 -2.06 -9.03
N MET A 78 5.69 -0.82 -9.05
CA MET A 78 6.52 0.37 -8.86
C MET A 78 6.64 0.76 -7.37
N LEU A 79 6.09 -0.03 -6.44
CA LEU A 79 6.30 0.11 -5.01
C LEU A 79 7.62 -0.59 -4.62
N PHE A 80 8.56 0.15 -4.04
CA PHE A 80 9.82 -0.42 -3.56
C PHE A 80 10.23 0.17 -2.22
N ALA A 81 11.01 -0.62 -1.48
CA ALA A 81 11.59 -0.21 -0.21
C ALA A 81 12.90 0.56 -0.40
N ILE A 82 13.10 1.56 0.44
CA ILE A 82 14.31 2.36 0.51
C ILE A 82 15.02 1.98 1.82
N PRO A 83 16.06 1.13 1.78
CA PRO A 83 16.71 0.60 2.98
C PRO A 83 17.69 1.62 3.62
N ASN A 84 17.23 2.86 3.79
CA ASN A 84 18.03 3.93 4.39
C ASN A 84 18.05 3.82 5.93
N GLY A 85 17.06 3.15 6.54
CA GLY A 85 17.02 2.76 7.95
C GLY A 85 17.71 1.41 8.24
N GLY A 86 17.94 1.09 9.52
CA GLY A 86 18.39 -0.25 9.94
C GLY A 86 19.86 -0.38 10.36
N HIS A 87 20.10 -1.34 11.27
CA HIS A 87 21.42 -1.63 11.83
C HIS A 87 22.35 -2.24 10.78
N ARG A 88 23.56 -1.69 10.67
CA ARG A 88 24.59 -2.17 9.76
C ARG A 88 25.97 -1.88 10.32
N HIS A 89 26.97 -2.63 9.86
CA HIS A 89 28.35 -2.40 10.27
C HIS A 89 28.82 -0.99 9.89
N LYS A 90 29.58 -0.32 10.76
CA LYS A 90 29.99 1.09 10.59
C LYS A 90 30.67 1.35 9.24
N ALA A 91 31.54 0.44 8.80
CA ALA A 91 32.22 0.55 7.50
C ALA A 91 31.23 0.54 6.32
N VAL A 92 30.17 -0.28 6.39
CA VAL A 92 29.11 -0.33 5.36
C VAL A 92 28.28 0.95 5.40
N ALA A 93 27.96 1.45 6.60
CA ALA A 93 27.26 2.73 6.76
C ALA A 93 28.04 3.92 6.17
N GLY A 94 29.37 3.92 6.27
CA GLY A 94 30.23 4.92 5.65
C GLY A 94 30.11 4.91 4.12
N LYS A 95 30.36 3.75 3.50
CA LYS A 95 30.25 3.58 2.04
C LYS A 95 28.88 3.98 1.50
N LEU A 96 27.80 3.54 2.16
CA LEU A 96 26.45 3.88 1.75
C LEU A 96 26.14 5.39 1.85
N LYS A 97 26.73 6.10 2.82
CA LYS A 97 26.61 7.57 2.89
C LYS A 97 27.32 8.24 1.72
N ASP A 98 28.48 7.73 1.34
CA ASP A 98 29.24 8.21 0.17
C ASP A 98 28.47 7.95 -1.13
N GLU A 99 27.75 6.81 -1.20
CA GLU A 99 26.84 6.45 -2.31
C GLU A 99 25.51 7.25 -2.30
N GLY A 100 25.28 8.08 -1.29
CA GLY A 100 24.15 9.01 -1.27
C GLY A 100 23.00 8.63 -0.34
N VAL A 101 23.12 7.60 0.50
CA VAL A 101 22.11 7.30 1.52
C VAL A 101 21.92 8.54 2.42
N ARG A 102 20.65 8.89 2.65
CA ARG A 102 20.26 9.99 3.52
C ARG A 102 19.42 9.45 4.68
N ARG A 103 19.75 9.90 5.89
CA ARG A 103 18.94 9.63 7.08
C ARG A 103 17.59 10.32 6.94
N GLY A 104 16.53 9.64 7.39
CA GLY A 104 15.17 10.18 7.47
C GLY A 104 14.36 10.11 6.17
N VAL A 105 14.92 9.59 5.08
CA VAL A 105 14.14 9.32 3.87
C VAL A 105 13.07 8.28 4.16
N PRO A 106 11.80 8.47 3.72
CA PRO A 106 10.72 7.52 3.97
C PRO A 106 11.01 6.10 3.45
N ASP A 107 10.45 5.11 4.13
CA ASP A 107 10.74 3.68 3.92
C ASP A 107 10.29 3.13 2.56
N LEU A 108 9.16 3.61 2.04
CA LEU A 108 8.57 3.12 0.79
C LEU A 108 8.35 4.25 -0.21
N CYS A 109 8.57 3.95 -1.49
CA CYS A 109 8.24 4.82 -2.61
C CYS A 109 7.40 4.04 -3.63
N LEU A 110 6.25 4.61 -4.01
CA LEU A 110 5.45 4.20 -5.14
C LEU A 110 5.67 5.22 -6.26
N ALA A 111 6.55 4.87 -7.20
CA ALA A 111 6.97 5.75 -8.29
C ALA A 111 5.94 5.78 -9.45
N VAL A 112 4.69 6.10 -9.09
CA VAL A 112 3.56 6.21 -10.02
C VAL A 112 2.95 7.59 -9.85
N PRO A 113 3.03 8.48 -10.85
CA PRO A 113 2.32 9.74 -10.82
C PRO A 113 0.81 9.48 -10.74
N CYS A 114 0.12 10.13 -9.82
CA CYS A 114 -1.32 10.03 -9.71
C CYS A 114 -1.93 11.37 -9.28
N GLU A 115 -3.01 11.75 -9.96
CA GLU A 115 -3.66 13.06 -9.80
C GLU A 115 -2.65 14.21 -9.93
N SER A 116 -2.54 15.05 -8.89
CA SER A 116 -1.63 16.19 -8.82
C SER A 116 -0.25 15.86 -8.23
N HIS A 117 0.05 14.58 -7.98
CA HIS A 117 1.29 14.18 -7.32
C HIS A 117 2.22 13.38 -8.24
N HIS A 118 3.53 13.62 -8.11
CA HIS A 118 4.56 12.95 -8.91
C HIS A 118 4.86 11.51 -8.46
N GLY A 119 4.38 11.12 -7.29
CA GLY A 119 4.61 9.82 -6.66
C GLY A 119 4.14 9.84 -5.20
N LEU A 120 4.05 8.66 -4.60
CA LEU A 120 3.67 8.49 -3.20
C LEU A 120 4.86 7.97 -2.39
N TRP A 121 5.13 8.61 -1.27
CA TRP A 121 6.14 8.22 -0.28
C TRP A 121 5.46 7.85 1.03
N ILE A 122 5.90 6.77 1.66
CA ILE A 122 5.31 6.29 2.92
C ILE A 122 6.44 6.02 3.91
N GLU A 123 6.35 6.68 5.05
CA GLU A 123 7.13 6.39 6.24
C GLU A 123 6.32 5.43 7.12
N MET A 124 6.86 4.24 7.39
CA MET A 124 6.18 3.20 8.15
C MET A 124 6.43 3.37 9.65
N LYS A 125 5.41 3.06 10.47
CA LYS A 125 5.55 2.98 11.92
C LYS A 125 4.83 1.76 12.47
N ALA A 126 5.43 1.13 13.48
CA ALA A 126 4.70 0.19 14.34
C ALA A 126 3.75 0.92 15.28
N ALA A 127 2.84 0.17 15.92
CA ALA A 127 1.89 0.72 16.88
C ALA A 127 2.58 1.47 18.04
N GLY A 128 2.34 2.79 18.13
CA GLY A 128 2.95 3.68 19.12
C GLY A 128 4.24 4.37 18.64
N GLY A 129 4.72 4.05 17.44
CA GLY A 129 5.82 4.75 16.78
C GLY A 129 5.42 6.13 16.27
N ARG A 130 6.42 7.01 16.13
CA ARG A 130 6.29 8.37 15.59
C ARG A 130 7.44 8.64 14.63
N ALA A 131 7.25 9.56 13.69
CA ALA A 131 8.33 10.05 12.84
C ALA A 131 9.36 10.82 13.69
N SER A 132 10.63 10.72 13.33
CA SER A 132 11.68 11.59 13.89
C SER A 132 11.66 12.96 13.20
N ASP A 133 12.30 13.96 13.82
CA ASP A 133 12.41 15.31 13.26
C ASP A 133 13.02 15.31 11.85
N GLU A 134 14.01 14.45 11.58
CA GLU A 134 14.58 14.33 10.23
C GLU A 134 13.60 13.70 9.22
N GLN A 135 12.77 12.76 9.66
CA GLN A 135 11.72 12.16 8.82
C GLN A 135 10.64 13.18 8.49
N GLU A 136 10.20 13.96 9.48
CA GLU A 136 9.25 15.06 9.26
C GLU A 136 9.80 16.11 8.28
N THR A 137 11.10 16.44 8.40
CA THR A 137 11.78 17.35 7.47
C THR A 137 11.75 16.82 6.02
N TRP A 138 12.05 15.54 5.82
CA TRP A 138 11.97 14.92 4.49
C TRP A 138 10.55 14.91 3.93
N ILE A 139 9.56 14.57 4.76
CA ILE A 139 8.15 14.54 4.35
C ILE A 139 7.69 15.95 3.92
N GLY A 140 8.05 16.99 4.68
CA GLY A 140 7.77 18.37 4.32
C GLY A 140 8.42 18.77 2.99
N ALA A 141 9.69 18.41 2.79
CA ALA A 141 10.41 18.69 1.55
C ALA A 141 9.80 17.96 0.34
N LEU A 142 9.43 16.69 0.47
CA LEU A 142 8.76 15.91 -0.58
C LEU A 142 7.42 16.54 -0.99
N ARG A 143 6.61 16.94 0.00
CA ARG A 143 5.33 17.63 -0.24
C ARG A 143 5.52 18.95 -0.97
N ALA A 144 6.53 19.74 -0.58
CA ALA A 144 6.86 20.99 -1.25
C ALA A 144 7.30 20.80 -2.72
N GLN A 145 7.81 19.62 -3.08
CA GLN A 145 8.22 19.26 -4.44
C GLN A 145 7.10 18.56 -5.24
N GLY A 146 5.86 18.54 -4.75
CA GLY A 146 4.73 17.96 -5.48
C GLY A 146 4.59 16.43 -5.35
N TYR A 147 5.25 15.82 -4.36
CA TYR A 147 5.00 14.41 -4.01
C TYR A 147 3.94 14.32 -2.91
N ARG A 148 3.18 13.22 -2.91
CA ARG A 148 2.43 12.84 -1.70
C ARG A 148 3.39 12.11 -0.78
N ALA A 149 3.41 12.48 0.50
CA ALA A 149 4.22 11.81 1.51
C ALA A 149 3.41 11.66 2.79
N GLU A 150 3.34 10.45 3.36
CA GLU A 150 2.51 10.15 4.54
C GLU A 150 3.27 9.32 5.58
N VAL A 151 2.97 9.55 6.86
CA VAL A 151 3.38 8.65 7.96
C VAL A 151 2.24 7.68 8.21
N CYS A 152 2.51 6.37 8.12
CA CYS A 152 1.50 5.34 8.26
C CYS A 152 1.82 4.40 9.43
N VAL A 153 0.90 4.33 10.40
CA VAL A 153 1.01 3.42 11.55
C VAL A 153 0.36 2.07 11.20
N GLY A 154 1.19 1.07 10.96
CA GLY A 154 0.79 -0.29 10.59
C GLY A 154 0.47 -0.47 9.11
N ALA A 155 0.43 -1.74 8.69
CA ALA A 155 0.24 -2.12 7.29
C ALA A 155 -1.13 -1.69 6.73
N ASP A 156 -2.18 -1.68 7.56
CA ASP A 156 -3.53 -1.35 7.12
C ASP A 156 -3.68 0.14 6.80
N ALA A 157 -3.04 1.03 7.59
CA ALA A 157 -3.02 2.45 7.30
C ALA A 157 -2.27 2.74 5.99
N ALA A 158 -1.07 2.17 5.83
CA ALA A 158 -0.28 2.31 4.61
C ALA A 158 -1.01 1.77 3.38
N TRP A 159 -1.65 0.61 3.51
CA TRP A 159 -2.43 0.01 2.43
C TRP A 159 -3.66 0.86 2.06
N GLY A 160 -4.31 1.46 3.06
CA GLY A 160 -5.39 2.42 2.85
C GLY A 160 -4.94 3.62 2.01
N VAL A 161 -3.79 4.21 2.34
CA VAL A 161 -3.20 5.32 1.58
C VAL A 161 -2.84 4.89 0.15
N ILE A 162 -2.24 3.72 -0.04
CA ILE A 162 -1.92 3.19 -1.38
C ILE A 162 -3.20 2.99 -2.20
N CYS A 163 -4.23 2.38 -1.60
CA CYS A 163 -5.51 2.17 -2.25
C CYS A 163 -6.17 3.49 -2.65
N GLU A 164 -6.20 4.46 -1.73
CA GLU A 164 -6.72 5.79 -2.00
C GLU A 164 -5.96 6.46 -3.14
N TYR A 165 -4.63 6.47 -3.06
CA TYR A 165 -3.74 7.10 -4.03
C TYR A 165 -3.91 6.52 -5.44
N LEU A 166 -4.04 5.20 -5.56
CA LEU A 166 -4.24 4.53 -6.85
C LEU A 166 -5.73 4.45 -7.26
N GLY A 167 -6.66 4.93 -6.43
CA GLY A 167 -8.09 4.82 -6.68
C GLY A 167 -8.62 3.37 -6.62
N ILE A 168 -7.94 2.47 -5.92
CA ILE A 168 -8.37 1.08 -5.71
C ILE A 168 -9.53 1.09 -4.72
N ARG A 169 -10.75 0.82 -5.20
CA ARG A 169 -11.96 0.69 -4.36
C ARG A 169 -12.45 -0.76 -4.40
N GLY A 170 -12.57 -1.40 -3.24
CA GLY A 170 -13.25 -2.70 -3.10
C GLY A 170 -12.38 -3.94 -2.85
N VAL A 171 -11.12 -3.80 -2.42
CA VAL A 171 -10.35 -4.96 -1.95
C VAL A 171 -10.64 -5.14 -0.46
N MET A 172 -11.47 -6.12 -0.13
CA MET A 172 -11.70 -6.53 1.25
C MET A 172 -10.37 -7.00 1.87
N VAL A 173 -10.02 -6.44 3.02
CA VAL A 173 -8.97 -6.91 3.93
C VAL A 173 -9.37 -8.23 4.58
#